data_AF-A0A1B6J958-F1
#
_entry.id   AF-A0A1B6J958-F1
#
_cell.length_a   1.000
_cell.length_b   1.000
_cell.length_c   1.000
_cell.angle_alpha   90.00
_cell.angle_beta   90.00
_cell.angle_gamma   90.00
#
_symmetry.space_group_name_H-M   'P 1'
#
loop_
_entity.id
_entity.type
_entity.pdbx_description
1 polymer ?
#
loop_
_entity_poly.entity_id
_entity_poly.type
_entity_poly.pdbx_seq_one_letter_code
_entity_poly.pdbx_strand_id
1 'polypeptide(L)'
;MAYSVNISVEAPIENQIQEITYDGQEIYQTPLSMSESLAKLAQKIDFSKTATDHLRKEPDSSERGEEDGSTKDSTSFQSSLWPWDSVRNKLRAAMTEVCVLADVLSVAKQKRYMILDPVPQPDPIPQAKDMAQIYARKKALASAAAVLINGGDRLR
;
A
#
# COMPACT_ATOMS: atom_id res chain seq x y z
N MET A 1 32.26 44.81 -7.98
CA MET A 1 30.86 44.67 -7.55
C MET A 1 30.85 43.88 -6.25
N ALA A 2 30.49 44.52 -5.13
CA ALA A 2 30.38 43.85 -3.85
C ALA A 2 29.02 43.14 -3.79
N TYR A 3 29.03 41.81 -3.60
CA TYR A 3 27.81 41.03 -3.44
C TYR A 3 27.27 41.27 -2.01
N SER A 4 26.17 42.00 -1.88
CA SER A 4 25.46 42.13 -0.62
C SER A 4 24.63 40.86 -0.40
N VAL A 5 25.01 40.06 0.60
CA VAL A 5 24.24 38.90 1.05
C VAL A 5 23.16 39.40 1.99
N ASN A 6 21.90 39.06 1.71
CA ASN A 6 20.79 39.32 2.63
C ASN A 6 20.91 38.37 3.84
N ILE A 7 21.45 38.89 4.95
CA ILE A 7 21.53 38.18 6.22
C ILE A 7 20.30 38.58 7.04
N SER A 8 19.35 37.66 7.19
CA SER A 8 18.26 37.81 8.14
C SER A 8 18.75 37.35 9.52
N VAL A 9 18.88 38.27 10.47
CA VAL A 9 19.17 37.95 11.87
C VAL A 9 17.83 37.83 12.58
N GLU A 10 17.45 36.61 12.94
CA GLU A 10 16.28 36.38 13.81
C GLU A 10 16.61 36.89 15.21
N ALA A 11 15.70 37.68 15.80
CA ALA A 11 15.84 38.10 17.19
C ALA A 11 15.77 36.86 18.10
N PRO A 12 16.59 36.76 19.16
CA PRO A 12 16.48 35.66 20.11
C PRO A 12 15.03 35.61 20.62
N ILE A 13 14.38 34.46 20.47
CA ILE A 13 13.00 34.24 20.90
C ILE A 13 12.90 34.63 22.37
N GLU A 14 12.25 35.74 22.65
CA GLU A 14 11.89 36.12 24.02
C GLU A 14 10.96 35.04 24.57
N ASN A 15 11.28 34.49 25.75
CA ASN A 15 10.46 33.47 26.38
C ASN A 15 9.07 34.05 26.65
N GLN A 16 8.02 33.38 26.17
CA GLN A 16 6.64 33.83 26.41
C GLN A 16 6.29 33.71 27.89
N ILE A 17 5.54 34.67 28.43
CA ILE A 17 5.06 34.61 29.82
C ILE A 17 3.99 33.53 29.90
N GLN A 18 4.19 32.53 30.76
CA GLN A 18 3.24 31.44 31.00
C GLN A 18 2.15 31.89 31.97
N GLU A 19 2.53 32.56 33.06
CA GLU A 19 1.60 33.12 34.02
C GLU A 19 2.22 34.30 34.78
N ILE A 20 1.37 35.18 35.31
CA ILE A 20 1.74 36.27 36.21
C ILE A 20 1.05 35.99 37.54
N THR A 21 1.83 35.80 38.59
CA THR A 21 1.31 35.57 39.94
C THR A 21 0.65 36.83 40.50
N TYR A 22 -0.19 36.68 41.53
CA TYR A 22 -0.87 37.81 42.19
C TYR A 22 0.10 38.85 42.78
N ASP A 23 1.34 38.46 43.05
CA ASP A 23 2.42 39.34 43.54
C ASP A 23 3.18 40.04 42.40
N GLY A 24 2.74 39.86 41.14
CA GLY A 24 3.33 40.46 39.96
C GLY A 24 4.58 39.75 39.44
N GLN A 25 4.94 38.60 40.00
CA GLN A 25 6.08 37.81 39.51
C GLN A 25 5.70 37.06 38.23
N GLU A 26 6.44 37.33 37.15
CA GLU A 26 6.30 36.66 35.86
C GLU A 26 6.97 35.29 35.88
N ILE A 27 6.24 34.25 35.48
CA ILE A 27 6.75 32.89 35.27
C ILE A 27 6.85 32.68 33.75
N TYR A 28 8.07 32.54 33.27
CA TYR A 28 8.36 32.38 31.85
C TYR A 28 8.22 30.92 31.40
N GLN A 29 7.65 30.72 30.22
CA GLN A 29 7.60 29.42 29.58
C GLN A 29 9.02 28.96 29.24
N THR A 30 9.38 27.77 29.71
CA THR A 30 10.66 27.15 29.34
C THR A 30 10.67 26.81 27.85
N PRO A 31 11.80 27.02 27.14
CA PRO A 31 11.91 26.62 25.75
C PRO A 31 11.69 25.11 25.63
N LEU A 32 10.93 24.71 24.60
CA LEU A 32 10.63 23.30 24.34
C LEU A 32 11.92 22.50 24.21
N SER A 33 11.97 21.34 24.86
CA SER A 33 13.04 20.38 24.64
C SER A 33 13.03 19.89 23.19
N MET A 34 14.17 19.42 22.68
CA MET A 34 14.27 18.81 21.34
C MET A 34 13.25 17.68 21.14
N SER A 35 12.99 16.89 22.19
CA SER A 35 11.97 15.82 22.15
C SER A 35 10.54 16.37 22.03
N GLU A 36 10.24 17.49 22.66
CA GLU A 36 8.92 18.12 22.63
C GLU A 36 8.68 18.87 21.31
N SER A 37 9.72 19.54 20.80
CA SER A 37 9.72 20.14 19.46
C SER A 37 9.45 19.08 18.40
N LEU A 38 10.14 17.94 18.47
CA LEU A 38 9.91 16.80 17.58
C LEU A 38 8.49 16.25 17.72
N ALA A 39 7.98 16.08 18.94
CA ALA A 39 6.62 15.60 19.17
C ALA A 39 5.56 16.56 18.60
N LYS A 40 5.73 17.88 18.79
CA LYS A 40 4.84 18.91 18.23
C LYS A 40 4.87 18.93 16.70
N LEU A 41 6.03 18.69 16.09
CA LEU A 41 6.15 18.55 14.64
C LEU A 41 5.52 17.25 14.14
N ALA A 42 5.73 16.12 14.84
CA ALA A 42 5.15 14.83 14.49
C ALA A 42 3.62 14.86 14.54
N GLN A 43 3.02 15.56 15.51
CA GLN A 43 1.57 15.76 15.60
C GLN A 43 1.00 16.60 14.45
N LYS A 44 1.81 17.42 13.78
CA LYS A 44 1.42 18.19 12.59
C LYS A 44 1.50 17.38 11.29
N ILE A 45 2.08 16.18 11.33
CA ILE A 45 2.15 15.32 10.16
C ILE A 45 0.75 14.73 9.92
N ASP A 46 0.07 15.30 8.94
CA ASP A 46 -1.18 14.76 8.44
C ASP A 46 -0.88 13.60 7.47
N PHE A 47 -0.90 12.37 8.01
CA PHE A 47 -0.68 11.16 7.21
C PHE A 47 -1.81 10.87 6.20
N SER A 48 -2.92 11.61 6.25
CA SER A 48 -3.96 11.54 5.20
C SER A 48 -3.55 12.28 3.93
N LYS A 49 -2.69 13.29 4.04
CA LYS A 49 -2.12 14.05 2.92
C LYS A 49 -0.87 13.35 2.41
N THR A 50 -1.08 12.28 1.66
CA THR A 50 -0.03 11.75 0.79
C THR A 50 0.30 12.79 -0.28
N ALA A 51 1.58 12.94 -0.63
CA ALA A 51 2.12 13.92 -1.60
C ALA A 51 1.46 13.91 -3.00
N THR A 52 0.56 12.97 -3.25
CA THR A 52 -0.32 12.91 -4.42
C THR A 52 -1.42 13.97 -4.43
N ASP A 53 -1.77 14.59 -3.30
CA ASP A 53 -2.89 15.55 -3.26
C ASP A 53 -2.52 16.93 -3.86
N HIS A 54 -1.23 17.28 -3.89
CA HIS A 54 -0.74 18.44 -4.64
C HIS A 54 -0.74 18.26 -6.16
N LEU A 55 -0.94 17.02 -6.65
CA LEU A 55 -1.04 16.71 -8.08
C LEU A 55 -2.49 16.59 -8.57
N ARG A 56 -3.49 16.64 -7.68
CA ARG A 56 -4.90 16.35 -8.00
C ARG A 56 -5.79 17.59 -8.08
N LYS A 57 -5.24 18.79 -7.97
CA LYS A 57 -6.01 20.02 -8.08
C LYS A 57 -6.08 20.50 -9.53
N GLU A 58 -6.87 19.79 -10.35
CA GLU A 58 -7.46 20.30 -11.58
C GLU A 58 -8.96 19.93 -11.57
N PRO A 59 -9.86 20.83 -12.02
CA PRO A 59 -11.24 20.84 -11.57
C PRO A 59 -12.15 19.90 -12.36
N ASP A 60 -13.10 19.38 -11.60
CA ASP A 60 -14.44 18.89 -11.93
C ASP A 60 -14.94 19.14 -13.37
N SER A 61 -15.32 18.05 -14.05
CA SER A 61 -16.33 18.07 -15.10
C SER A 61 -17.24 16.86 -14.94
N SER A 62 -18.30 17.08 -14.16
CA SER A 62 -19.50 16.26 -14.03
C SER A 62 -20.24 16.07 -15.36
N GLU A 63 -20.75 14.86 -15.59
CA GLU A 63 -22.04 14.49 -16.25
C GLU A 63 -21.94 13.03 -16.74
N ARG A 64 -22.90 12.11 -16.69
CA ARG A 64 -24.18 11.82 -16.01
C ARG A 64 -24.71 10.54 -16.71
N GLY A 65 -25.43 9.67 -16.00
CA GLY A 65 -26.18 8.52 -16.54
C GLY A 65 -25.97 7.23 -15.71
N GLU A 66 -26.65 7.04 -14.57
CA GLU A 66 -28.00 6.40 -14.41
C GLU A 66 -27.97 4.90 -14.76
N GLU A 67 -28.42 3.90 -14.00
CA GLU A 67 -29.12 3.65 -12.72
C GLU A 67 -28.72 2.20 -12.33
N ASP A 68 -28.55 1.81 -11.07
CA ASP A 68 -29.64 1.21 -10.28
C ASP A 68 -29.26 1.20 -8.78
N GLY A 69 -30.24 1.53 -7.94
CA GLY A 69 -30.05 1.87 -6.53
C GLY A 69 -30.41 0.74 -5.57
N SER A 70 -29.64 0.61 -4.49
CA SER A 70 -30.21 0.61 -3.14
C SER A 70 -29.13 0.65 -2.04
N THR A 71 -29.16 1.79 -1.34
CA THR A 71 -28.94 1.93 0.12
C THR A 71 -27.51 1.95 0.66
N LYS A 72 -27.09 3.19 0.95
CA LYS A 72 -26.17 3.64 2.02
C LYS A 72 -26.08 2.68 3.21
N ASP A 73 -24.90 2.11 3.43
CA ASP A 73 -24.06 2.36 4.60
C ASP A 73 -22.92 1.33 4.62
N SER A 74 -21.84 1.71 3.97
CA SER A 74 -20.51 1.51 4.53
C SER A 74 -19.61 2.42 3.72
N THR A 75 -19.26 3.56 4.30
CA THR A 75 -17.89 4.02 4.14
C THR A 75 -17.04 2.83 4.56
N SER A 76 -16.68 1.97 3.61
CA SER A 76 -15.78 0.87 3.86
C SER A 76 -14.52 1.57 4.28
N PHE A 77 -14.33 1.64 5.59
CA PHE A 77 -13.10 1.96 6.23
C PHE A 77 -12.16 0.88 5.70
N GLN A 78 -11.55 1.16 4.55
CA GLN A 78 -10.41 0.41 4.09
C GLN A 78 -9.38 0.74 5.15
N SER A 79 -9.36 -0.10 6.20
CA SER A 79 -8.23 -0.24 7.08
C SER A 79 -7.02 -0.14 6.18
N SER A 80 -6.06 0.68 6.57
CA SER A 80 -4.84 0.95 5.84
C SER A 80 -4.09 -0.38 5.70
N LEU A 81 -4.55 -1.22 4.79
CA LEU A 81 -4.01 -2.53 4.53
C LEU A 81 -2.67 -2.19 3.91
N TRP A 82 -1.63 -2.48 4.68
CA TRP A 82 -0.26 -2.19 4.28
C TRP A 82 -0.13 -2.58 2.80
N PRO A 83 0.39 -1.72 1.90
CA PRO A 83 0.28 -1.95 0.46
C PRO A 83 0.82 -3.31 -0.01
N TRP A 84 1.70 -3.91 0.79
CA TRP A 84 2.32 -5.21 0.57
C TRP A 84 1.62 -6.39 1.27
N ASP A 85 0.55 -6.16 2.02
CA ASP A 85 -0.12 -7.19 2.80
C ASP A 85 -0.70 -8.28 1.89
N SER A 86 -1.34 -7.89 0.79
CA SER A 86 -1.83 -8.84 -0.21
C SER A 86 -0.71 -9.70 -0.79
N VAL A 87 0.45 -9.11 -1.08
CA VAL A 87 1.62 -9.81 -1.63
C VAL A 87 2.19 -10.77 -0.58
N ARG A 88 2.41 -10.30 0.64
CA ARG A 88 2.91 -11.10 1.77
C ARG A 88 2.02 -12.30 2.04
N ASN A 89 0.71 -12.11 2.10
CA ASN A 89 -0.25 -13.16 2.43
C ASN A 89 -0.28 -14.22 1.32
N LYS A 90 -0.25 -13.80 0.05
CA LYS A 90 -0.15 -14.73 -1.10
C LYS A 90 1.17 -15.51 -1.09
N LEU A 91 2.30 -14.87 -0.80
CA LEU A 91 3.59 -15.54 -0.71
C LEU A 91 3.64 -16.56 0.44
N ARG A 92 3.08 -16.22 1.60
CA ARG A 92 2.98 -17.16 2.72
C ARG A 92 2.07 -18.34 2.41
N ALA A 93 0.92 -18.09 1.81
CA ALA A 93 0.01 -19.17 1.39
C ALA A 93 0.71 -20.12 0.39
N ALA A 94 1.34 -19.56 -0.65
CA ALA A 94 2.08 -20.35 -1.64
C ALA A 94 3.25 -21.15 -1.01
N MET A 95 3.99 -20.54 -0.08
CA MET A 95 5.06 -21.24 0.64
C MET A 95 4.52 -22.44 1.43
N THR A 96 3.43 -22.26 2.16
CA THR A 96 2.78 -23.35 2.91
C THR A 96 2.35 -24.48 1.97
N GLU A 97 1.71 -24.16 0.83
CA GLU A 97 1.30 -25.16 -0.16
C GLU A 97 2.49 -25.95 -0.71
N VAL A 98 3.60 -25.26 -1.04
CA VAL A 98 4.81 -25.91 -1.55
C VAL A 98 5.48 -26.79 -0.49
N CYS A 99 5.56 -26.34 0.76
CA CYS A 99 6.10 -27.13 1.86
C CYS A 99 5.27 -28.41 2.08
N VAL A 100 3.95 -28.28 2.15
CA VAL A 100 3.05 -29.43 2.31
C VAL A 100 3.19 -30.39 1.14
N LEU A 101 3.25 -29.89 -0.10
CA LEU A 101 3.47 -30.74 -1.27
C LEU A 101 4.81 -31.49 -1.20
N ALA A 102 5.88 -30.81 -0.78
CA ALA A 102 7.19 -31.43 -0.62
C ALA A 102 7.18 -32.54 0.44
N ASP A 103 6.50 -32.32 1.57
CA ASP A 103 6.33 -33.31 2.63
C ASP A 103 5.53 -34.51 2.12
N VAL A 104 4.42 -34.29 1.43
CA VAL A 104 3.60 -35.35 0.84
C VAL A 104 4.41 -36.16 -0.18
N LEU A 105 5.17 -35.51 -1.05
CA LEU A 105 6.03 -36.19 -2.03
C LEU A 105 7.13 -37.01 -1.34
N SER A 106 7.72 -36.48 -0.26
CA SER A 106 8.72 -37.19 0.53
C SER A 106 8.15 -38.46 1.17
N VAL A 107 6.94 -38.37 1.75
CA VAL A 107 6.24 -39.51 2.35
C VAL A 107 5.81 -40.53 1.30
N ALA A 108 5.23 -40.07 0.17
CA ALA A 108 4.81 -40.93 -0.93
C ALA A 108 5.98 -41.68 -1.56
N LYS A 109 7.16 -41.04 -1.67
CA LYS A 109 8.38 -41.68 -2.18
C LYS A 109 8.83 -42.85 -1.31
N GLN A 110 8.68 -42.75 0.01
CA GLN A 110 9.11 -43.79 0.94
C GLN A 110 8.17 -45.02 0.93
N LYS A 111 6.92 -44.88 0.48
CA LYS A 111 5.88 -45.94 0.43
C LYS A 111 5.57 -46.63 1.77
N ARG A 112 6.10 -46.10 2.89
CA ARG A 112 5.91 -46.68 4.25
C ARG A 112 4.62 -46.22 4.91
N TYR A 113 4.22 -44.97 4.68
CA TYR A 113 3.11 -44.32 5.36
C TYR A 113 1.99 -43.85 4.41
N MET A 114 2.24 -43.89 3.10
CA MET A 114 1.28 -43.53 2.06
C MET A 114 1.54 -44.38 0.82
N ILE A 115 0.49 -44.97 0.25
CA ILE A 115 0.52 -45.73 -1.00
C ILE A 115 -0.43 -45.01 -1.97
N LEU A 116 0.08 -44.68 -3.16
CA LEU A 116 -0.72 -44.11 -4.25
C LEU A 116 -1.23 -45.26 -5.11
N ASP A 117 -2.54 -45.48 -5.09
CA ASP A 117 -3.18 -46.50 -5.93
C ASP A 117 -3.38 -45.94 -7.35
N PRO A 118 -2.91 -46.63 -8.42
CA PRO A 118 -3.13 -46.17 -9.77
C PRO A 118 -4.62 -46.19 -10.11
N VAL A 119 -5.19 -45.01 -10.31
CA VAL A 119 -6.54 -44.87 -10.87
C VAL A 119 -6.46 -45.03 -12.39
N PRO A 120 -7.24 -45.94 -13.01
CA PRO A 120 -7.34 -46.02 -14.47
C PRO A 120 -7.73 -44.65 -15.02
N GLN A 121 -6.88 -44.07 -15.86
CA GLN A 121 -7.30 -42.87 -16.58
C GLN A 121 -8.36 -43.31 -17.60
N PRO A 122 -9.54 -42.67 -17.62
CA PRO A 122 -10.45 -42.85 -18.76
C PRO A 122 -9.70 -42.45 -20.04
N ASP A 123 -10.06 -43.09 -21.15
CA ASP A 123 -9.58 -42.78 -22.50
C ASP A 123 -9.41 -41.26 -22.71
N PRO A 124 -8.40 -40.80 -23.48
CA PRO A 124 -7.95 -39.41 -23.50
C PRO A 124 -9.12 -38.43 -23.50
N ILE A 125 -9.27 -37.76 -22.36
CA ILE A 125 -10.37 -36.84 -22.07
C ILE A 125 -10.39 -35.80 -23.20
N PRO A 126 -11.56 -35.53 -23.83
CA PRO A 126 -11.65 -34.79 -25.07
C PRO A 126 -10.97 -33.41 -25.01
N GLN A 127 -10.39 -33.01 -26.14
CA GLN A 127 -9.60 -31.80 -26.47
C GLN A 127 -10.06 -30.44 -25.88
N ALA A 128 -11.21 -30.37 -25.22
CA ALA A 128 -11.71 -29.19 -24.54
C ALA A 128 -10.76 -28.67 -23.44
N LYS A 129 -10.03 -29.58 -22.75
CA LYS A 129 -9.00 -29.20 -21.77
C LYS A 129 -7.83 -28.44 -22.42
N ASP A 130 -7.46 -28.79 -23.65
CA ASP A 130 -6.38 -28.12 -24.37
C ASP A 130 -6.82 -26.73 -24.87
N MET A 131 -8.06 -26.57 -25.31
CA MET A 131 -8.58 -25.26 -25.70
C MET A 131 -8.65 -24.27 -24.53
N ALA A 132 -9.03 -24.72 -23.34
CA ALA A 132 -9.02 -23.89 -22.14
C ALA A 132 -7.60 -23.41 -21.79
N GLN A 133 -6.60 -24.29 -21.90
CA GLN A 133 -5.19 -23.93 -21.67
C GLN A 133 -4.68 -22.93 -22.73
N ILE A 134 -5.04 -23.13 -24.00
CA ILE A 134 -4.66 -22.22 -25.09
C ILE A 134 -5.29 -20.84 -24.88
N TYR A 135 -6.57 -20.79 -24.50
CA TYR A 135 -7.25 -19.52 -24.22
C TYR A 135 -6.64 -18.80 -23.00
N ALA A 136 -6.34 -19.54 -21.93
CA ALA A 136 -5.67 -19.01 -20.75
C ALA A 136 -4.30 -18.41 -21.11
N ARG A 137 -3.51 -19.11 -21.93
CA ARG A 137 -2.21 -18.60 -22.43
C ARG A 137 -2.39 -17.35 -23.28
N LYS A 138 -3.35 -17.33 -24.22
CA LYS A 138 -3.65 -16.15 -25.04
C LYS A 138 -4.00 -14.94 -24.17
N LYS A 139 -4.86 -15.12 -23.16
CA LYS A 139 -5.25 -14.04 -22.23
C LYS A 139 -4.06 -13.55 -21.41
N ALA A 140 -3.24 -14.45 -20.88
CA ALA A 140 -2.05 -14.08 -20.12
C ALA A 140 -1.04 -13.28 -20.95
N LEU A 141 -0.79 -13.71 -22.20
CA LEU A 141 0.10 -13.00 -23.12
C LEU A 141 -0.43 -11.62 -23.49
N ALA A 142 -1.73 -11.50 -23.79
CA ALA A 142 -2.35 -10.21 -24.07
C ALA A 142 -2.25 -9.26 -22.86
N SER A 143 -2.47 -9.78 -21.65
CA SER A 143 -2.30 -9.01 -20.42
C SER A 143 -0.86 -8.54 -20.21
N ALA A 144 0.12 -9.41 -20.46
CA ALA A 144 1.53 -9.04 -20.34
C ALA A 144 1.92 -7.97 -21.37
N ALA A 145 1.49 -8.10 -22.62
CA ALA A 145 1.72 -7.13 -23.68
C ALA A 145 1.13 -5.75 -23.32
N ALA A 146 -0.11 -5.72 -22.80
CA ALA A 146 -0.74 -4.47 -22.37
C ALA A 146 0.04 -3.77 -21.24
N VAL A 147 0.56 -4.52 -20.26
CA VAL A 147 1.40 -3.97 -19.19
C VAL A 147 2.68 -3.36 -19.74
N LEU A 148 3.34 -4.03 -20.70
CA LEU A 148 4.58 -3.54 -21.32
C LEU A 148 4.34 -2.28 -22.16
N ILE A 149 3.29 -2.25 -22.97
CA ILE A 149 2.93 -1.07 -23.78
C ILE A 149 2.62 0.12 -22.88
N ASN A 150 1.73 -0.06 -21.90
CA ASN A 150 1.37 0.98 -20.95
C ASN A 150 2.59 1.47 -20.13
N GLY A 151 3.49 0.55 -19.79
CA GLY A 151 4.75 0.89 -19.13
C GLY A 151 5.66 1.72 -20.02
N GLY A 152 5.81 1.35 -21.29
CA GLY A 152 6.59 2.08 -22.29
C GLY A 152 6.04 3.47 -22.56
N ASP A 153 4.73 3.61 -22.71
CA ASP A 153 4.07 4.89 -22.96
C ASP A 153 4.26 5.88 -21.79
N ARG A 154 4.30 5.39 -20.55
CA ARG A 154 4.53 6.22 -19.35
C ARG A 154 5.99 6.66 -19.18
N LEU A 155 6.92 6.00 -19.85
CA LEU A 155 8.36 6.31 -19.79
C LEU A 155 8.81 7.26 -20.91
N ARG A 156 7.91 7.61 -21.83
CA ARG A 156 8.16 8.51 -22.96
C ARG A 156 7.81 9.95 -22.60
#